data_AF-A0A424JI78-F1
#
_entry.id   AF-A0A424JI78-F1
#
_cell.length_a   1.000
_cell.length_b   1.000
_cell.length_c   1.000
_cell.angle_alpha   90.00
_cell.angle_beta   90.00
_cell.angle_gamma   90.00
#
_symmetry.space_group_name_H-M   'P 1'
#
loop_
_entity.id
_entity.type
_entity.pdbx_description
1 polymer ?
#
loop_
_entity_poly.entity_id
_entity_poly.type
_entity_poly.pdbx_seq_one_letter_code
_entity_poly.pdbx_strand_id
1 'polypeptide(L)'
;MEKVIEAIKNNLTTDLLAKTWLSRNAVQNMAGHCYHASCVLQNYYPELELHRAVDDEGEYHWFCKSKDDFIDITEEQYTARGLIPPWHKGKKTARLGWAYPKKVEKLHERVERELSGNKTTLEVFYE
;
A
#
# COMPACT_ATOMS: atom_id res chain seq x y z
N MET A 1 -10.42 2.55 9.75
CA MET A 1 -9.30 2.73 8.82
C MET A 1 -7.96 2.47 9.49
N GLU A 2 -7.68 3.04 10.65
CA GLU A 2 -6.40 2.88 11.37
C GLU A 2 -5.92 1.42 11.51
N LYS A 3 -6.76 0.52 12.06
CA LYS A 3 -6.41 -0.91 12.19
C LYS A 3 -6.03 -1.58 10.86
N VAL A 4 -6.70 -1.22 9.77
CA VAL A 4 -6.41 -1.75 8.42
C VAL A 4 -5.08 -1.19 7.92
N ILE A 5 -4.83 0.12 8.12
CA ILE A 5 -3.56 0.75 7.76
C ILE A 5 -2.40 0.11 8.52
N GLU A 6 -2.56 -0.11 9.82
CA GLU A 6 -1.56 -0.76 10.67
C GLU A 6 -1.28 -2.19 10.20
N ALA A 7 -2.33 -3.00 9.97
CA ALA A 7 -2.18 -4.36 9.45
C ALA A 7 -1.54 -4.39 8.06
N ILE A 8 -1.84 -3.42 7.18
CA ILE A 8 -1.13 -3.27 5.90
C ILE A 8 0.36 -3.03 6.16
N LYS A 9 0.73 -2.03 6.97
CA LYS A 9 2.13 -1.70 7.28
C LYS A 9 2.90 -2.89 7.84
N ASN A 10 2.30 -3.63 8.78
CA ASN A 10 2.91 -4.81 9.41
C ASN A 10 3.24 -5.93 8.41
N ASN A 11 2.54 -5.98 7.28
CA ASN A 11 2.69 -7.03 6.27
C ASN A 11 3.43 -6.59 4.99
N LEU A 12 3.97 -5.36 4.97
CA LEU A 12 4.84 -4.86 3.90
C LEU A 12 6.25 -5.46 4.03
N THR A 13 6.47 -6.61 3.38
CA THR A 13 7.74 -7.35 3.43
C THR A 13 8.44 -7.41 2.08
N THR A 14 9.76 -7.54 2.07
CA THR A 14 10.62 -7.42 0.87
C THR A 14 10.32 -8.43 -0.25
N ASP A 15 9.66 -9.55 0.04
CA ASP A 15 9.21 -10.50 -0.98
C ASP A 15 8.07 -9.96 -1.88
N LEU A 16 7.41 -8.88 -1.45
CA LEU A 16 6.44 -8.14 -2.27
C LEU A 16 7.12 -7.16 -3.24
N LEU A 17 8.42 -6.88 -3.08
CA LEU A 17 9.13 -5.91 -3.91
C LEU A 17 9.54 -6.50 -5.27
N ALA A 18 9.71 -5.62 -6.26
CA ALA A 18 10.46 -6.02 -7.45
C ALA A 18 11.96 -6.00 -7.12
N LYS A 19 12.77 -6.80 -7.80
CA LYS A 19 14.21 -6.91 -7.53
C LYS A 19 14.92 -5.55 -7.56
N THR A 20 14.49 -4.64 -8.44
CA THR A 20 15.01 -3.28 -8.58
C THR A 20 14.78 -2.41 -7.34
N TRP A 21 13.77 -2.70 -6.53
CA TRP A 21 13.43 -1.93 -5.32
C TRP A 21 14.14 -2.43 -4.06
N LEU A 22 14.73 -3.63 -4.06
CA LEU A 22 15.33 -4.23 -2.87
C LEU A 22 16.44 -3.37 -2.26
N SER A 23 17.39 -2.91 -3.08
CA SER A 23 18.51 -2.09 -2.60
C SER A 23 18.06 -0.74 -2.06
N ARG A 24 17.04 -0.14 -2.69
CA ARG A 24 16.48 1.14 -2.24
C ARG A 24 15.68 0.97 -0.95
N ASN A 25 14.85 -0.06 -0.86
CA ASN A 25 14.06 -0.35 0.34
C ASN A 25 14.92 -0.64 1.57
N ALA A 26 16.08 -1.29 1.40
CA ALA A 26 17.02 -1.55 2.48
C ALA A 26 17.56 -0.29 3.18
N VAL A 27 17.53 0.86 2.51
CA VAL A 27 17.97 2.17 3.05
C VAL A 27 16.83 3.17 3.20
N GLN A 28 15.73 2.98 2.46
CA GLN A 28 14.53 3.81 2.47
C GLN A 28 13.34 2.91 2.76
N ASN A 29 12.99 2.79 4.04
CA ASN A 29 11.85 2.01 4.49
C ASN A 29 10.59 2.39 3.67
N MET A 30 9.71 1.42 3.42
CA MET A 30 8.49 1.57 2.59
C MET A 30 8.71 1.77 1.07
N ALA A 31 9.93 2.03 0.59
CA ALA A 31 10.16 2.24 -0.84
C ALA A 31 9.78 1.00 -1.67
N GLY A 32 9.03 1.21 -2.75
CA GLY A 32 8.51 0.15 -3.62
C GLY A 32 7.22 -0.54 -3.12
N HIS A 33 6.68 -0.13 -1.97
CA HIS A 33 5.44 -0.70 -1.43
C HIS A 33 4.15 0.04 -1.82
N CYS A 34 4.27 1.29 -2.27
CA CYS A 34 3.17 2.23 -2.45
C CYS A 34 2.00 1.69 -3.29
N TYR A 35 2.29 0.98 -4.39
CA TYR A 35 1.24 0.45 -5.27
C TYR A 35 0.35 -0.58 -4.56
N HIS A 36 0.94 -1.59 -3.92
CA HIS A 36 0.14 -2.67 -3.33
C HIS A 36 -0.48 -2.25 -2.00
N ALA A 37 0.19 -1.40 -1.20
CA ALA A 37 -0.41 -0.80 -0.01
C ALA A 37 -1.69 -0.02 -0.36
N SER A 38 -1.63 0.84 -1.39
CA SER A 38 -2.78 1.64 -1.82
C SER A 38 -3.90 0.79 -2.43
N CYS A 39 -3.56 -0.24 -3.22
CA CYS A 39 -4.56 -1.15 -3.78
C CYS A 39 -5.27 -1.97 -2.70
N VAL A 40 -4.56 -2.46 -1.69
CA VAL A 40 -5.17 -3.20 -0.58
C VAL A 40 -6.04 -2.29 0.26
N LEU A 41 -5.60 -1.06 0.56
CA LEU A 41 -6.44 -0.09 1.26
C LEU A 41 -7.76 0.16 0.51
N GLN A 42 -7.71 0.33 -0.81
CA GLN A 42 -8.90 0.49 -1.65
C GLN A 42 -9.81 -0.75 -1.67
N ASN A 43 -9.30 -1.97 -1.42
CA ASN A 43 -10.17 -3.15 -1.28
C ASN A 43 -11.10 -3.00 -0.06
N TYR A 44 -10.58 -2.51 1.07
CA TYR A 44 -11.35 -2.29 2.29
C TYR A 44 -12.22 -1.05 2.24
N TYR A 45 -11.80 -0.04 1.47
CA TYR A 45 -12.48 1.25 1.35
C TYR A 45 -12.67 1.60 -0.14
N PRO A 46 -13.66 1.00 -0.83
CA PRO A 46 -13.88 1.18 -2.26
C PRO A 46 -14.24 2.62 -2.68
N GLU A 47 -14.66 3.45 -1.73
CA GLU A 47 -14.91 4.88 -1.92
C GLU A 47 -13.62 5.70 -2.11
N LEU A 48 -12.46 5.15 -1.74
CA LEU A 48 -11.17 5.80 -1.95
C LEU A 48 -10.75 5.73 -3.42
N GLU A 49 -10.29 6.87 -3.92
CA GLU A 49 -9.72 6.92 -5.26
C GLU A 49 -8.24 6.54 -5.22
N LEU A 50 -7.81 5.69 -6.15
CA LEU A 50 -6.40 5.44 -6.36
C LEU A 50 -5.79 6.58 -7.19
N HIS A 51 -4.72 7.18 -6.68
CA HIS A 51 -3.97 8.24 -7.34
C HIS A 51 -2.52 7.81 -7.52
N ARG A 52 -1.87 8.40 -8.52
CA ARG A 52 -0.41 8.31 -8.67
C ARG A 52 0.19 9.63 -9.10
N ALA A 53 1.45 9.86 -8.73
CA ALA A 53 2.25 10.98 -9.19
C ALA A 53 3.66 10.50 -9.53
N VAL A 54 4.38 11.28 -10.34
CA VAL A 54 5.82 11.11 -10.53
C VAL A 54 6.52 11.99 -9.49
N ASP A 55 7.42 11.40 -8.72
CA ASP A 55 8.22 12.12 -7.73
C ASP A 55 9.41 12.87 -8.37
N ASP A 56 10.18 13.58 -7.55
CA ASP A 56 11.31 14.38 -8.02
C ASP A 56 12.50 13.52 -8.50
N GLU A 57 12.48 12.22 -8.24
CA GLU A 57 13.46 11.24 -8.73
C GLU A 57 12.98 10.54 -10.01
N GLY A 58 11.80 10.89 -10.53
CA GLY A 58 11.23 10.32 -11.76
C GLY A 58 10.48 9.00 -11.54
N GLU A 59 10.26 8.59 -10.29
CA GLU A 59 9.58 7.35 -9.96
C GLU A 59 8.09 7.57 -9.70
N TYR A 60 7.28 6.57 -10.04
CA TYR A 60 5.86 6.62 -9.74
C TYR A 60 5.59 6.28 -8.27
N HIS A 61 4.76 7.11 -7.63
CA HIS A 61 4.26 6.91 -6.28
C HIS A 61 2.74 6.82 -6.27
N TRP A 62 2.21 5.82 -5.58
CA TRP A 62 0.76 5.58 -5.46
C TRP A 62 0.29 5.86 -4.05
N PHE A 63 -0.90 6.45 -3.96
CA PHE A 63 -1.58 6.76 -2.70
C PHE A 63 -3.10 6.76 -2.93
N CYS A 64 -3.87 6.68 -1.86
CA CYS A 64 -5.31 6.84 -1.91
C CYS A 64 -5.70 8.29 -1.64
N LYS A 65 -6.85 8.71 -2.19
CA LYS A 65 -7.43 10.01 -1.93
C LYS A 65 -8.90 9.83 -1.53
N SER A 66 -9.29 10.45 -0.41
CA SER A 66 -10.69 10.60 -0.02
C SER A 66 -11.26 11.89 -0.63
N LYS A 67 -12.45 12.31 -0.22
CA LYS A 67 -13.01 13.60 -0.62
C LYS A 67 -12.16 14.78 -0.11
N ASP A 68 -11.62 14.64 1.09
CA ASP A 68 -11.04 15.74 1.86
C ASP A 68 -9.55 15.58 2.15
N ASP A 69 -8.97 14.38 1.97
CA ASP A 69 -7.59 14.08 2.40
C ASP A 69 -6.84 13.09 1.49
N PHE A 70 -5.51 13.07 1.62
CA PHE A 70 -4.61 12.07 1.05
C PHE A 70 -4.27 11.01 2.09
N ILE A 71 -4.38 9.74 1.70
CA ILE A 71 -4.06 8.61 2.57
C ILE A 71 -2.90 7.84 1.94
N ASP A 72 -1.72 8.04 2.51
CA ASP A 72 -0.47 7.47 2.01
C ASP A 72 0.22 6.64 3.10
N ILE A 73 -0.02 5.33 3.04
CA ILE A 73 0.54 4.35 3.99
C ILE A 73 2.09 4.35 3.95
N THR A 74 2.67 4.80 2.83
CA THR A 74 4.09 4.71 2.53
C THR A 74 4.77 6.07 2.46
N GLU A 75 4.17 7.12 3.04
CA GLU A 75 4.72 8.48 3.05
C GLU A 75 6.10 8.56 3.72
N GLU A 76 6.38 7.64 4.65
CA GLU A 76 7.64 7.55 5.41
C GLU A 76 8.86 7.41 4.49
N GLN A 77 8.69 6.83 3.28
CA GLN A 77 9.78 6.75 2.30
C GLN A 77 10.31 8.14 1.88
N TYR A 78 9.48 9.19 2.03
CA TYR A 78 9.81 10.58 1.77
C TYR A 78 10.06 11.35 3.07
N THR A 79 9.14 11.26 4.04
CA THR A 79 9.18 12.11 5.24
C THR A 79 10.38 11.80 6.14
N ALA A 80 10.83 10.55 6.21
CA ALA A 80 12.07 10.18 6.92
C ALA A 80 13.33 10.84 6.33
N ARG A 81 13.25 11.35 5.10
CA ARG A 81 14.31 12.10 4.41
C ARG A 81 14.08 13.61 4.42
N GLY A 82 13.04 14.09 5.12
CA GLY A 82 12.61 15.49 5.09
C GLY A 82 11.99 15.91 3.75
N LEU A 83 11.51 14.95 2.95
CA LEU A 83 10.85 15.20 1.67
C LEU A 83 9.33 15.19 1.82
N ILE A 84 8.65 15.91 0.94
CA ILE A 84 7.18 15.90 0.84
C ILE A 84 6.79 14.90 -0.25
N PRO A 85 5.90 13.94 0.04
CA PRO A 85 5.38 13.06 -1.01
C PRO A 85 4.71 13.84 -2.15
N PRO A 86 4.69 13.32 -3.39
CA PRO A 86 4.22 14.06 -4.57
C PRO A 86 2.69 14.20 -4.67
N TRP A 87 1.96 14.34 -3.56
CA TRP A 87 0.49 14.38 -3.51
C TRP A 87 -0.11 15.48 -4.40
N HIS A 88 0.50 16.66 -4.41
CA HIS A 88 0.07 17.81 -5.19
C HIS A 88 0.16 17.59 -6.72
N LYS A 89 0.96 16.62 -7.16
CA LYS A 89 1.09 16.20 -8.58
C LYS A 89 0.18 15.01 -8.92
N GLY A 90 -0.61 14.53 -7.95
CA GLY A 90 -1.46 13.35 -8.05
C GLY A 90 -2.50 13.40 -9.16
N LYS A 91 -2.62 12.31 -9.91
CA LYS A 91 -3.70 12.08 -10.87
C LYS A 91 -4.42 10.78 -10.55
N LYS A 92 -5.75 10.81 -10.62
CA LYS A 92 -6.59 9.62 -10.50
C LYS A 92 -6.15 8.57 -11.52
N THR A 93 -6.08 7.32 -11.08
CA THR A 93 -5.60 6.22 -11.92
C THR A 93 -6.37 4.93 -11.63
N ALA A 94 -6.37 4.02 -12.60
CA ALA A 94 -6.87 2.67 -12.42
C ALA A 94 -5.76 1.75 -11.90
N ARG A 95 -6.14 0.57 -11.40
CA ARG A 95 -5.17 -0.47 -11.03
C ARG A 95 -4.38 -0.93 -12.26
N LEU A 96 -3.10 -1.28 -12.03
CA LEU A 96 -2.25 -1.90 -13.06
C LEU A 96 -2.69 -3.35 -13.29
N GLY A 97 -2.70 -3.80 -14.55
CA GLY A 97 -3.06 -5.17 -14.93
C GLY A 97 -1.93 -6.20 -14.81
N TRP A 98 -2.22 -7.43 -15.28
CA TRP A 98 -1.29 -8.55 -15.47
C TRP A 98 -0.73 -9.20 -14.18
N ALA A 99 0.51 -8.86 -13.77
CA ALA A 99 1.23 -9.53 -12.70
C ALA A 99 1.15 -8.80 -11.35
N TYR A 100 0.76 -7.53 -11.38
CA TYR A 100 0.53 -6.70 -10.19
C TYR A 100 -0.56 -7.22 -9.24
N PRO A 101 -1.65 -7.87 -9.72
CA PRO A 101 -2.68 -8.45 -8.85
C PRO A 101 -2.13 -9.44 -7.82
N LYS A 102 -1.17 -10.30 -8.19
CA LYS A 102 -0.68 -11.36 -7.28
C LYS A 102 -0.05 -10.83 -6.00
N LYS A 103 0.67 -9.70 -6.07
CA LYS A 103 1.30 -9.07 -4.91
C LYS A 103 0.28 -8.35 -4.03
N VAL A 104 -0.73 -7.74 -4.66
CA VAL A 104 -1.86 -7.13 -3.97
C VAL A 104 -2.68 -8.20 -3.23
N GLU A 105 -3.00 -9.31 -3.91
CA GLU A 105 -3.70 -10.46 -3.34
C GLU A 105 -2.92 -11.05 -2.16
N LYS A 106 -1.62 -11.30 -2.33
CA LYS A 106 -0.77 -11.83 -1.25
C LYS A 106 -0.71 -10.91 -0.03
N LEU A 107 -0.62 -9.59 -0.23
CA LEU A 107 -0.69 -8.64 0.88
C LEU A 107 -2.09 -8.69 1.52
N HIS A 108 -3.15 -8.67 0.72
CA HIS A 108 -4.53 -8.71 1.21
C HIS A 108 -4.81 -9.94 2.08
N GLU A 109 -4.38 -11.14 1.65
CA GLU A 109 -4.51 -12.38 2.44
C GLU A 109 -3.80 -12.29 3.80
N ARG A 110 -2.63 -11.66 3.85
CA ARG A 110 -1.89 -11.47 5.11
C ARG A 110 -2.60 -10.50 6.04
N VAL A 111 -3.12 -9.40 5.50
CA VAL A 111 -3.90 -8.41 6.25
C VAL A 111 -5.17 -9.03 6.80
N GLU A 112 -5.92 -9.77 5.98
CA GLU A 112 -7.12 -10.51 6.42
C GLU A 112 -6.81 -11.46 7.58
N ARG A 113 -5.72 -12.24 7.47
CA ARG A 113 -5.30 -13.17 8.52
C ARG A 113 -4.92 -12.46 9.82
N GLU A 114 -4.24 -11.31 9.74
CA GLU A 114 -3.92 -10.50 10.91
C GLU A 114 -5.19 -9.95 11.57
N LEU A 115 -6.10 -9.39 10.77
CA LEU A 115 -7.35 -8.81 11.24
C LEU A 115 -8.32 -9.87 11.82
N SER A 116 -8.30 -11.10 11.31
CA SER A 116 -9.08 -12.22 11.86
C SER A 116 -8.47 -12.82 13.14
N GLY A 117 -7.30 -12.33 13.59
CA GLY A 117 -6.60 -12.85 14.77
C GLY A 117 -6.02 -14.24 14.56
N ASN A 118 -5.63 -14.59 13.31
CA ASN A 118 -5.29 -15.95 12.89
C ASN A 118 -6.42 -16.98 13.09
N LYS A 119 -7.67 -16.56 13.31
CA LYS A 119 -8.80 -17.50 13.31
C LYS A 119 -8.90 -18.12 11.91
N THR A 120 -8.93 -19.45 11.86
CA THR A 120 -9.15 -20.18 10.62
C THR A 120 -10.57 -19.90 10.12
N THR A 121 -10.79 -19.97 8.81
CA THR A 121 -12.12 -19.77 8.21
C THR A 121 -13.21 -20.63 8.88
N LEU A 122 -12.85 -21.80 9.41
CA LEU A 122 -13.76 -22.66 10.17
C LEU A 122 -14.19 -22.04 11.51
N GLU A 123 -13.32 -21.33 12.22
CA GLU A 123 -13.63 -20.75 13.53
C GLU A 123 -14.56 -19.53 13.46
N VAL A 124 -14.64 -18.87 12.30
CA VAL A 124 -15.55 -17.73 12.06
C VAL A 124 -16.99 -18.17 11.83
N PHE A 125 -17.22 -19.40 11.35
CA PHE A 125 -18.57 -19.91 11.03
C PHE A 125 -19.27 -20.61 12.20
N TYR A 126 -18.60 -20.78 13.35
CA TYR A 126 -19.16 -21.43 14.54
C TYR A 126 -19.27 -20.50 15.76
N GLU A 127 -19.22 -19.18 15.57
CA GLU A 127 -19.56 -18.16 16.59
C GLU A 127 -20.94 -17.54 16.35
#